data_AF-A0A212S5W8-F1
#
_entry.id   AF-A0A212S5W8-F1
#
_cell.length_a   1.000
_cell.length_b   1.000
_cell.length_c   1.000
_cell.angle_alpha   90.00
_cell.angle_beta   90.00
_cell.angle_gamma   90.00
#
_symmetry.space_group_name_H-M   'P 1'
#
loop_
_entity.id
_entity.type
_entity.pdbx_description
1 polymer ?
#
loop_
_entity_poly.entity_id
_entity_poly.type
_entity_poly.pdbx_seq_one_letter_code
_entity_poly.pdbx_strand_id
1 'polypeptide(L)'
;MNITAWGPSRPQDFISHDLPAGHDTLWGWTAKWSPEDLTGLIDPVGTFARETVELQQRSVAEGFSVVDVEAPRALRALGLTKVPAFDTQLLFMVSRS
;
A
#
# COMPACT_ATOMS: atom_id res chain seq x y z
N MET A 1 2.57 -5.72 17.85
CA MET A 1 2.79 -7.05 17.23
C MET A 1 4.08 -6.94 16.45
N ASN A 2 5.08 -7.80 16.71
CA ASN A 2 6.36 -7.78 15.99
C ASN A 2 6.19 -8.34 14.56
N ILE A 3 6.90 -7.77 13.59
CA ILE A 3 7.00 -8.19 12.17
C ILE A 3 7.33 -9.69 11.99
N THR A 4 7.84 -10.37 13.02
CA THR A 4 8.10 -11.82 12.98
C THR A 4 6.86 -12.68 12.75
N ALA A 5 5.64 -12.14 12.93
CA ALA A 5 4.39 -12.84 12.60
C ALA A 5 4.11 -12.96 11.09
N TRP A 6 4.89 -12.29 10.23
CA TRP A 6 4.63 -12.19 8.78
C TRP A 6 5.37 -13.28 7.97
N GLY A 7 6.11 -14.18 8.63
CA GLY A 7 7.02 -15.10 7.95
C GLY A 7 8.05 -14.35 7.08
N PRO A 8 8.81 -15.03 6.22
CA PRO A 8 9.65 -14.38 5.22
C PRO A 8 8.79 -13.82 4.08
N SER A 9 7.96 -12.81 4.35
CA SER A 9 7.25 -12.05 3.32
C SER A 9 8.26 -11.26 2.52
N ARG A 10 8.30 -11.47 1.20
CA ARG A 10 9.19 -10.72 0.31
C ARG A 10 8.44 -9.50 -0.25
N PRO A 11 9.13 -8.42 -0.68
CA PRO A 11 8.46 -7.23 -1.22
C PRO A 11 7.42 -7.54 -2.31
N GLN A 12 7.66 -8.55 -3.16
CA GLN A 12 6.69 -8.98 -4.17
C GLN A 12 5.34 -9.46 -3.62
N ASP A 13 5.26 -9.95 -2.39
CA ASP A 13 4.01 -10.43 -1.79
C ASP A 13 3.04 -9.26 -1.46
N PHE A 14 3.53 -8.02 -1.54
CA PHE A 14 2.78 -6.77 -1.36
C PHE A 14 2.31 -6.11 -2.65
N ILE A 15 2.72 -6.63 -3.81
CA ILE A 15 2.30 -6.10 -5.10
C ILE A 15 0.97 -6.78 -5.47
N SER A 16 -0.07 -5.99 -5.74
CA SER A 16 -1.33 -6.53 -6.25
C SER A 16 -1.18 -6.87 -7.74
N HIS A 17 -1.79 -7.98 -8.15
CA HIS A 17 -1.70 -8.49 -9.53
C HIS A 17 -2.82 -7.93 -10.43
N ASP A 18 -3.84 -7.31 -9.84
CA ASP A 18 -5.03 -6.79 -10.53
C ASP A 18 -5.10 -5.27 -10.39
N LEU A 19 -4.08 -4.58 -10.91
CA LEU A 19 -3.98 -3.13 -10.86
C LEU A 19 -4.46 -2.51 -12.17
N PRO A 20 -5.44 -1.58 -12.13
CA PRO A 20 -5.75 -0.73 -13.27
C PRO A 20 -4.53 0.08 -13.71
N ALA A 21 -4.47 0.41 -15.01
CA ALA A 21 -3.40 1.24 -15.54
C ALA A 21 -3.33 2.59 -14.79
N GLY A 22 -2.11 3.01 -14.47
CA GLY A 22 -1.86 4.26 -13.74
C GLY A 22 -2.18 4.21 -12.25
N HIS A 23 -2.52 3.04 -11.69
CA HIS A 23 -2.80 2.88 -10.26
C HIS A 23 -1.82 1.91 -9.58
N ASP A 24 -1.61 2.11 -8.28
CA ASP A 24 -0.89 1.18 -7.43
C ASP A 24 -1.47 1.20 -6.01
N THR A 25 -1.28 0.12 -5.26
CA THR A 25 -1.61 0.16 -3.82
C THR A 25 -0.47 0.84 -3.07
N LEU A 26 -0.74 1.47 -1.93
CA LEU A 26 0.33 2.04 -1.09
C LEU A 26 1.38 0.98 -0.75
N TRP A 27 0.93 -0.22 -0.37
CA TRP A 27 1.81 -1.36 -0.09
C TRP A 27 2.65 -1.80 -1.29
N GLY A 28 2.02 -1.88 -2.48
CA GLY A 28 2.70 -2.24 -3.72
C GLY A 28 3.69 -1.19 -4.18
N TRP A 29 3.36 0.09 -3.98
CA TRP A 29 4.23 1.22 -4.27
C TRP A 29 5.46 1.21 -3.36
N THR A 30 5.27 1.12 -2.04
CA THR A 30 6.39 1.03 -1.09
C THR A 30 7.24 -0.20 -1.38
N ALA A 31 6.64 -1.36 -1.69
CA ALA A 31 7.41 -2.55 -2.05
C ALA A 31 8.33 -2.38 -3.26
N LYS A 32 7.95 -1.51 -4.22
CA LYS A 32 8.73 -1.24 -5.44
C LYS A 32 9.81 -0.20 -5.21
N TRP A 33 9.52 0.84 -4.43
CA TRP A 33 10.36 2.04 -4.35
C TRP A 33 11.11 2.22 -3.04
N SER A 34 10.58 1.70 -1.92
CA SER A 34 11.18 1.79 -0.58
C SER A 34 10.96 0.48 0.21
N PRO A 35 11.38 -0.68 -0.30
CA PRO A 35 11.09 -1.99 0.32
C PRO A 35 11.56 -2.12 1.77
N GLU A 36 12.58 -1.36 2.17
CA GLU A 36 13.07 -1.27 3.55
C GLU A 36 11.98 -0.78 4.52
N ASP A 37 11.09 0.12 4.11
CA ASP A 37 10.04 0.69 4.96
C ASP A 37 8.99 -0.36 5.35
N LEU A 38 8.80 -1.39 4.53
CA LEU A 38 7.93 -2.53 4.88
C LEU A 38 8.49 -3.36 6.03
N THR A 39 9.81 -3.39 6.18
CA THR A 39 10.52 -4.23 7.15
C THR A 39 11.05 -3.46 8.36
N GLY A 40 11.22 -2.14 8.23
CA GLY A 40 11.78 -1.26 9.25
C GLY A 40 10.76 -0.73 10.27
N LEU A 41 9.47 -0.82 9.98
CA LEU A 41 8.42 -0.31 10.86
C LEU A 41 8.07 -1.28 11.99
N ILE A 42 7.88 -0.75 13.21
CA ILE A 42 7.45 -1.56 14.37
C ILE A 42 6.00 -2.05 14.19
N ASP A 43 5.13 -1.22 13.59
CA ASP A 43 3.74 -1.54 13.27
C ASP A 43 3.40 -1.08 11.85
N PRO A 44 3.77 -1.85 10.81
CA PRO A 44 3.50 -1.47 9.43
C PRO A 44 2.00 -1.40 9.15
N VAL A 45 1.17 -2.26 9.74
CA VAL A 45 -0.29 -2.23 9.48
C VAL A 45 -0.91 -0.94 9.96
N GLY A 46 -0.63 -0.55 11.20
CA GLY A 46 -1.15 0.70 11.77
C GLY A 46 -0.67 1.93 11.00
N THR A 47 0.62 1.99 10.66
CA THR A 47 1.20 3.08 9.89
C THR A 47 0.56 3.21 8.52
N PHE A 48 0.52 2.12 7.75
CA PHE A 48 -0.05 2.13 6.40
C PHE A 48 -1.56 2.37 6.41
N ALA A 49 -2.29 1.92 7.45
CA ALA A 49 -3.71 2.22 7.58
C ALA A 49 -3.95 3.73 7.73
N ARG A 50 -3.15 4.42 8.57
CA ARG A 50 -3.21 5.87 8.72
C ARG A 50 -2.86 6.60 7.41
N GLU A 51 -1.75 6.22 6.78
CA GLU A 51 -1.32 6.82 5.51
C GLU A 51 -2.34 6.59 4.39
N THR A 52 -2.99 5.43 4.37
CA THR A 52 -4.09 5.14 3.44
C THR A 52 -5.25 6.11 3.62
N VAL A 53 -5.62 6.46 4.86
CA VAL A 53 -6.68 7.44 5.13
C VAL A 53 -6.26 8.83 4.65
N GLU A 54 -5.03 9.25 4.93
CA GLU A 54 -4.48 10.53 4.48
C GLU A 54 -4.46 10.63 2.94
N LEU A 55 -4.05 9.55 2.26
CA LEU A 55 -4.06 9.45 0.79
C LEU A 55 -5.47 9.49 0.21
N GLN A 56 -6.47 8.86 0.84
CA GLN A 56 -7.86 8.94 0.39
C GLN A 56 -8.39 10.38 0.48
N GLN A 57 -8.13 11.07 1.60
CA GLN A 57 -8.53 12.47 1.76
C GLN A 57 -7.86 13.35 0.70
N ARG A 58 -6.57 13.13 0.44
CA ARG A 58 -5.81 13.88 -0.57
C ARG A 58 -6.30 13.59 -1.98
N SER A 59 -6.63 12.33 -2.29
CA SER A 59 -7.22 11.95 -3.57
C SER A 59 -8.51 12.72 -3.84
N VAL A 60 -9.39 12.82 -2.84
CA VAL A 60 -10.64 13.60 -2.94
C VAL A 60 -10.36 15.09 -3.12
N ALA A 61 -9.41 15.65 -2.37
CA ALA A 61 -9.08 17.07 -2.42
C ALA A 61 -8.46 17.49 -3.76
N GLU A 62 -7.62 16.64 -4.35
CA GLU A 62 -6.88 16.92 -5.58
C GLU A 62 -7.55 16.36 -6.85
N GLY A 63 -8.64 15.60 -6.70
CA GLY A 63 -9.43 15.06 -7.82
C GLY A 63 -8.85 13.78 -8.46
N PHE A 64 -8.04 13.02 -7.72
CA PHE A 64 -7.51 11.73 -8.18
C PHE A 64 -8.48 10.59 -7.92
N SER A 65 -8.47 9.59 -8.81
CA SER A 65 -9.26 8.37 -8.63
C SER A 65 -8.65 7.43 -7.59
N VAL A 66 -9.53 6.77 -6.84
CA VAL A 66 -9.20 5.66 -5.95
C VAL A 66 -10.10 4.50 -6.33
N VAL A 67 -9.52 3.32 -6.49
CA VAL A 67 -10.23 2.11 -6.90
C VAL A 67 -9.90 0.97 -5.95
N ASP A 68 -10.93 0.23 -5.51
CA ASP A 68 -10.72 -0.94 -4.67
C ASP A 68 -10.26 -2.13 -5.52
N VAL A 69 -9.06 -2.62 -5.25
CA VAL A 69 -8.47 -3.79 -5.92
C VAL A 69 -8.34 -4.97 -4.96
N GLU A 70 -8.08 -6.15 -5.51
CA GLU A 70 -7.76 -7.31 -4.68
C GLU A 70 -6.54 -7.03 -3.79
N ALA A 71 -6.65 -7.41 -2.52
CA ALA A 71 -5.55 -7.28 -1.58
C ALA A 71 -4.34 -8.12 -2.03
N PRO A 72 -3.11 -7.58 -1.95
CA PRO A 72 -1.89 -8.36 -2.13
C PRO A 72 -1.84 -9.61 -1.23
N ARG A 73 -1.08 -10.61 -1.65
CA ARG A 73 -1.00 -11.91 -0.97
C ARG A 73 -0.66 -11.78 0.52
N ALA A 74 0.30 -10.93 0.87
CA ALA A 74 0.69 -10.73 2.26
C ALA A 74 -0.45 -10.17 3.12
N LEU A 75 -1.26 -9.25 2.57
CA LEU A 75 -2.41 -8.68 3.26
C LEU A 75 -3.60 -9.64 3.33
N ARG A 76 -3.78 -10.49 2.31
CA ARG A 76 -4.77 -11.58 2.35
C ARG A 76 -4.52 -12.59 3.45
N ALA A 77 -3.26 -12.88 3.76
CA ALA A 77 -2.90 -13.72 4.90
C ALA A 77 -3.34 -13.13 6.26
N LEU A 78 -3.60 -11.82 6.31
CA LEU A 78 -4.12 -11.10 7.48
C LEU A 78 -5.65 -10.94 7.46
N GLY A 79 -6.33 -11.51 6.46
CA GLY A 79 -7.78 -11.46 6.32
C GLY A 79 -8.32 -10.25 5.52
N LEU A 80 -7.45 -9.42 4.95
CA LEU A 80 -7.86 -8.32 4.07
C LEU A 80 -8.20 -8.88 2.68
N THR A 81 -9.36 -8.52 2.13
CA THR A 81 -9.80 -8.99 0.80
C THR A 81 -9.60 -7.94 -0.29
N LYS A 82 -9.73 -6.66 0.07
CA LYS A 82 -9.53 -5.53 -0.83
C LYS A 82 -8.71 -4.45 -0.17
N VAL A 83 -8.01 -3.69 -0.99
CA VAL A 83 -7.29 -2.47 -0.58
C VAL A 83 -7.47 -1.39 -1.64
N PRO A 84 -7.39 -0.11 -1.26
CA PRO A 84 -7.41 0.97 -2.22
C PRO A 84 -6.13 0.98 -3.06
N ALA A 85 -6.30 1.12 -4.37
CA ALA A 85 -5.26 1.53 -5.30
C ALA A 85 -5.47 3.00 -5.66
N PHE A 86 -4.39 3.76 -5.59
CA PHE A 86 -4.34 5.20 -5.79
C PHE A 86 -3.69 5.51 -7.14
N ASP A 87 -4.01 6.68 -7.69
CA ASP A 87 -3.30 7.21 -8.85
C ASP A 87 -1.79 7.30 -8.56
N THR A 88 -0.98 6.76 -9.46
CA THR A 88 0.49 6.75 -9.34
C THR A 88 1.10 8.15 -9.31
N GLN A 89 0.45 9.16 -9.90
CA GLN A 89 0.89 10.55 -9.79
C GLN A 89 0.77 11.06 -8.36
N LEU A 90 -0.34 10.75 -7.68
CA LEU A 90 -0.53 11.09 -6.28
C LEU A 90 0.51 10.39 -5.39
N LEU A 91 0.71 9.08 -5.60
CA LEU A 91 1.71 8.30 -4.86
C LEU A 91 3.13 8.87 -5.05
N PHE A 92 3.46 9.26 -6.28
CA PHE A 92 4.74 9.90 -6.57
C PHE A 92 4.89 11.25 -5.87
N MET A 93 3.85 12.09 -5.86
CA MET A 93 3.87 13.39 -5.18
C MET A 93 4.12 13.24 -3.67
N VAL A 94 3.46 12.29 -3.00
CA VAL A 94 3.64 12.08 -1.55
C VAL A 94 4.95 11.40 -1.19
N SER A 95 5.54 10.61 -2.10
CA SER A 95 6.83 9.95 -1.86
C SER A 95 8.03 10.91 -1.90
N ARG A 96 7.83 12.16 -2.35
CA ARG A 96 8.88 13.17 -2.51
C ARG A 96 8.77 14.36 -1.54
N SER A 97 7.74 14.40 -0.71
CA SER A 97 7.51 15.45 0.30
C SER A 97 8.15 15.08 1.63
#